data_AF-A0A7X4IKM3-F1
#
_entry.id   AF-A0A7X4IKM3-F1
#
_cell.length_a   1.000
_cell.length_b   1.000
_cell.length_c   1.000
_cell.angle_alpha   90.00
_cell.angle_beta   90.00
_cell.angle_gamma   90.00
#
_symmetry.space_group_name_H-M   'P 1'
#
loop_
_entity.id
_entity.type
_entity.pdbx_description
1 polymer ?
#
loop_
_entity_poly.entity_id
_entity_poly.type
_entity_poly.pdbx_seq_one_letter_code
_entity_poly.pdbx_strand_id
1 'polypeptide(L)'
;MSIEKLIRLSACALAALAIMSGCATTQVRTSWSKPGAPPGEFERVSAECENDPGITGLKGYASYQVCMKKHGWFLIEEPVQ
;
A
#
# COMPACT_ATOMS: atom_id res chain seq x y z
N MET A 1 45.29 -23.40 -5.73
CA MET A 1 44.15 -22.79 -5.01
C MET A 1 43.39 -23.93 -4.33
N SER A 2 43.37 -24.00 -3.00
CA SER A 2 42.93 -25.21 -2.26
C SER A 2 41.40 -25.36 -2.22
N ILE A 3 40.89 -26.59 -2.35
CA ILE A 3 39.46 -26.95 -2.37
C ILE A 3 38.72 -26.39 -1.13
N GLU A 4 39.39 -26.33 0.02
CA GLU A 4 38.86 -25.76 1.26
C GLU A 4 38.49 -24.27 1.14
N LYS A 5 39.22 -23.51 0.31
CA LYS A 5 38.90 -22.08 0.08
C LYS A 5 37.64 -21.93 -0.78
N LEU A 6 37.42 -22.81 -1.75
CA LEU A 6 36.23 -22.83 -2.61
C LEU A 6 34.95 -23.15 -1.81
N ILE A 7 35.04 -24.09 -0.86
CA ILE A 7 33.90 -24.48 0.01
C ILE A 7 33.53 -23.33 0.97
N ARG A 8 34.52 -22.66 1.56
CA ARG A 8 34.26 -21.53 2.47
C ARG A 8 33.64 -20.32 1.74
N LEU A 9 34.11 -20.02 0.52
CA LEU A 9 33.56 -18.95 -0.30
C LEU A 9 32.12 -19.23 -0.75
N SER A 10 31.81 -20.48 -1.13
CA SER A 10 30.46 -20.88 -1.55
C SER A 10 29.46 -20.91 -0.38
N ALA A 11 29.89 -21.33 0.81
CA ALA A 11 29.05 -21.28 2.01
C ALA A 11 28.69 -19.83 2.42
N CYS A 12 29.65 -18.90 2.37
CA CYS A 12 29.37 -17.48 2.64
C CYS A 12 28.42 -16.87 1.60
N ALA A 13 28.55 -17.24 0.33
CA ALA A 13 27.65 -16.77 -0.73
C ALA A 13 26.21 -17.25 -0.53
N LEU A 14 26.02 -18.51 -0.12
CA LEU A 14 24.70 -19.07 0.18
C LEU A 14 24.05 -18.42 1.41
N ALA A 15 24.84 -18.15 2.46
CA ALA A 15 24.35 -17.44 3.64
C ALA A 15 23.95 -15.98 3.31
N ALA A 16 24.70 -15.30 2.46
CA ALA A 16 24.38 -13.94 2.02
C ALA A 16 23.07 -13.87 1.21
N LEU A 17 22.81 -14.85 0.34
CA LEU A 17 21.54 -14.92 -0.41
C LEU A 17 20.33 -15.11 0.52
N ALA A 18 20.46 -15.95 1.56
CA ALA A 18 19.38 -16.20 2.52
C ALA A 18 19.04 -14.98 3.39
N ILE A 19 20.03 -14.13 3.69
CA ILE A 19 19.81 -12.88 4.44
C ILE A 19 19.12 -11.83 3.55
N MET A 20 19.44 -11.78 2.26
CA MET A 20 18.81 -10.84 1.32
C MET A 20 17.36 -11.19 0.95
N SER A 21 16.95 -12.46 1.06
CA SER A 21 15.55 -12.85 0.87
C SER A 21 14.65 -12.52 2.08
N GLY A 22 15.20 -12.01 3.17
CA GLY A 22 14.46 -11.67 4.40
C GLY A 22 13.75 -10.32 4.38
N CYS A 23 13.88 -9.53 3.31
CA CYS A 23 13.15 -8.26 3.16
C CYS A 23 11.72 -8.54 2.68
N ALA A 24 10.90 -9.18 3.51
CA ALA A 24 9.46 -9.28 3.28
C ALA A 24 8.89 -7.85 3.33
N THR A 25 8.59 -7.29 2.17
CA THR A 25 7.86 -6.02 2.10
C THR A 25 6.44 -6.33 2.53
N THR A 26 6.04 -5.84 3.70
CA THR A 26 4.64 -5.94 4.17
C THR A 26 3.76 -5.29 3.11
N GLN A 27 2.98 -6.11 2.40
CA GLN A 27 2.00 -5.58 1.47
C GLN A 27 0.91 -4.90 2.29
N VAL A 28 0.51 -3.69 1.90
CA VAL A 28 -0.55 -2.95 2.57
C VAL A 28 -1.75 -2.91 1.64
N ARG A 29 -2.89 -3.39 2.13
CA ARG A 29 -4.17 -3.24 1.45
C ARG A 29 -4.81 -1.93 1.89
N THR A 30 -5.07 -1.07 0.91
CA THR A 30 -5.81 0.18 1.11
C THR A 30 -7.28 -0.06 0.79
N SER A 31 -8.18 0.43 1.64
CA SER A 31 -9.63 0.38 1.41
C SER A 31 -10.32 1.59 2.03
N TRP A 32 -11.52 1.91 1.56
CA TRP A 32 -12.34 2.97 2.13
C TRP A 32 -13.42 2.39 3.02
N SER A 33 -13.62 3.00 4.19
CA SER A 33 -14.66 2.57 5.13
C SER A 33 -15.40 3.76 5.73
N LYS A 34 -16.71 3.58 5.95
CA LYS A 34 -17.60 4.50 6.65
C LYS A 34 -18.60 3.67 7.47
N PRO A 35 -18.57 3.75 8.81
CA PRO A 35 -19.50 2.99 9.66
C PRO A 35 -20.96 3.32 9.34
N GLY A 36 -21.77 2.30 9.11
CA GLY A 36 -23.21 2.45 8.84
C GLY A 36 -23.57 3.01 7.46
N ALA A 37 -22.63 3.06 6.51
CA ALA A 37 -22.92 3.48 5.14
C ALA A 37 -23.95 2.54 4.46
N PRO A 38 -25.06 3.05 3.92
CA PRO A 38 -25.98 2.25 3.12
C PRO A 38 -25.31 1.68 1.84
N PRO A 39 -25.83 0.55 1.31
CA PRO A 39 -25.37 0.00 0.05
C PRO A 39 -25.43 1.05 -1.08
N GLY A 40 -24.39 1.11 -1.92
CA GLY A 40 -24.33 2.06 -3.04
C GLY A 40 -23.86 3.47 -2.68
N GLU A 41 -23.72 3.81 -1.39
CA GLU A 41 -23.24 5.15 -1.00
C GLU A 41 -21.79 5.36 -1.44
N PHE A 42 -20.95 4.33 -1.33
CA PHE A 42 -19.55 4.41 -1.72
C PHE A 42 -19.40 4.78 -3.19
N GLU A 43 -20.08 4.06 -4.08
CA GLU A 43 -20.01 4.27 -5.53
C GLU A 43 -20.50 5.68 -5.91
N ARG A 44 -21.61 6.13 -5.29
CA ARG A 44 -22.14 7.47 -5.51
C ARG A 44 -21.15 8.56 -5.09
N VAL A 45 -20.60 8.45 -3.89
CA VAL A 45 -19.64 9.44 -3.35
C VAL A 45 -18.32 9.38 -4.10
N SER A 46 -17.83 8.20 -4.49
CA SER A 46 -16.62 8.06 -5.28
C SER A 46 -16.76 8.76 -6.63
N ALA A 47 -17.86 8.53 -7.34
CA ALA A 47 -18.13 9.19 -8.62
C ALA A 47 -18.26 10.72 -8.46
N GLU A 48 -18.87 11.19 -7.37
CA GLU A 48 -18.92 12.61 -7.02
C GLU A 48 -17.51 13.18 -6.80
N CYS A 49 -16.67 12.50 -6.03
CA CYS A 49 -15.31 12.92 -5.71
C CYS A 49 -14.30 12.80 -6.86
N GLU A 50 -14.53 11.92 -7.83
CA GLU A 50 -13.73 11.83 -9.07
C GLU A 50 -13.95 13.04 -9.97
N ASN A 51 -15.14 13.63 -9.94
CA ASN A 51 -15.52 14.80 -10.72
C ASN A 51 -15.42 16.11 -9.91
N ASP A 52 -15.03 16.04 -8.63
CA ASP A 52 -14.84 17.23 -7.79
C ASP A 52 -13.72 18.09 -8.41
N PRO A 53 -13.98 19.38 -8.74
CA PRO A 53 -12.94 20.31 -9.19
C PRO A 53 -11.81 20.48 -8.16
N GLY A 54 -12.02 20.00 -6.93
CA GLY A 54 -11.02 19.88 -5.90
C GLY A 54 -10.79 21.20 -5.19
N ILE A 55 -9.75 21.22 -4.36
CA ILE A 55 -9.33 22.41 -3.63
C ILE A 55 -8.15 23.03 -4.39
N THR A 56 -8.14 24.36 -4.53
CA THR A 56 -7.01 25.08 -5.13
C THR A 56 -5.67 24.62 -4.55
N GLY A 57 -4.78 24.13 -5.40
CA GLY A 57 -3.46 23.62 -5.00
C GLY A 57 -3.39 22.10 -4.75
N LEU A 58 -4.52 21.39 -4.76
CA LEU A 58 -4.60 19.93 -4.70
C LEU A 58 -5.27 19.39 -5.96
N LYS A 59 -4.68 18.35 -6.57
CA LYS A 59 -5.21 17.71 -7.78
C LYS A 59 -5.13 16.20 -7.68
N GLY A 60 -5.97 15.52 -8.46
CA GLY A 60 -5.96 14.06 -8.61
C GLY A 60 -6.31 13.34 -7.31
N TYR A 61 -5.53 12.33 -6.95
CA TYR A 61 -5.84 11.47 -5.81
C TYR A 61 -5.90 12.23 -4.47
N ALA A 62 -5.10 13.28 -4.30
CA ALA A 62 -5.12 14.08 -3.08
C ALA A 62 -6.44 14.86 -2.91
N SER A 63 -6.99 15.45 -3.98
CA SER A 63 -8.30 16.11 -3.93
C SER A 63 -9.42 15.09 -3.69
N TYR A 64 -9.33 13.92 -4.33
CA TYR A 64 -10.25 12.81 -4.11
C TYR A 64 -10.28 12.37 -2.63
N GLN A 65 -9.12 12.17 -2.00
CA GLN A 65 -9.05 11.79 -0.58
C GLN A 65 -9.69 12.82 0.34
N VAL A 66 -9.47 14.11 0.06
CA VAL A 66 -10.09 15.19 0.84
C VAL A 66 -11.61 15.20 0.65
N CYS A 67 -12.10 15.00 -0.56
CA CYS A 67 -13.53 14.87 -0.84
C CYS A 67 -14.13 13.69 -0.08
N MET A 68 -13.56 12.48 -0.21
CA MET A 68 -14.00 11.29 0.52
C MET A 68 -14.07 11.52 2.02
N LYS A 69 -13.05 12.18 2.60
CA LYS A 69 -13.00 12.54 4.01
C LYS A 69 -14.12 13.50 4.43
N LYS A 70 -14.50 14.46 3.58
CA LYS A 70 -15.65 15.35 3.83
C LYS A 70 -16.97 14.59 3.88
N HIS A 71 -17.11 13.51 3.11
CA HIS A 71 -18.27 12.62 3.16
C HIS A 71 -18.22 11.60 4.32
N GLY A 72 -17.20 11.69 5.18
CA GLY A 72 -17.04 10.80 6.34
C GLY A 72 -16.45 9.44 6.01
N TRP A 73 -15.83 9.28 4.84
CA TRP A 73 -15.08 8.08 4.49
C TRP A 73 -13.65 8.18 4.99
N PHE A 74 -13.13 7.07 5.50
CA PHE A 74 -11.77 6.95 6.01
C PHE A 74 -10.99 5.94 5.19
N LEU A 75 -9.76 6.29 4.84
CA LEU A 75 -8.82 5.35 4.23
C LEU A 75 -8.27 4.45 5.34
N ILE A 76 -8.45 3.15 5.16
CA ILE A 76 -7.99 2.09 6.04
C ILE A 76 -6.82 1.39 5.35
N GLU A 77 -5.72 1.23 6.08
CA GLU A 77 -4.50 0.58 5.62
C GLU A 77 -4.24 -0.63 6.51
N GLU A 78 -4.37 -1.83 5.95
CA GLU A 78 -4.21 -3.09 6.68
C GLU A 78 -3.03 -3.89 6.11
N PRO A 79 -2.16 -4.45 6.96
CA PRO A 79 -1.10 -5.34 6.49
C PRO A 79 -1.72 -6.64 5.96
N VAL A 80 -1.32 -7.03 4.76
CA VAL A 80 -1.64 -8.33 4.17
C VAL A 80 -0.64 -9.34 4.75
N GLN A 81 -1.15 -10.27 5.56
CA GLN A 81 -0.39 -11.37 6.15
C GLN A 81 -0.32 -12.56 5.18
#